data_AF-A0A7V9QBL5-F1
#
_entry.id   AF-A0A7V9QBL5-F1
#
_cell.length_a   1.000
_cell.length_b   1.000
_cell.length_c   1.000
_cell.angle_alpha   90.00
_cell.angle_beta   90.00
_cell.angle_gamma   90.00
#
_symmetry.space_group_name_H-M   'P 1'
#
loop_
_entity.id
_entity.type
_entity.pdbx_description
1 polymer ?
#
loop_
_entity_poly.entity_id
_entity_poly.type
_entity_poly.pdbx_seq_one_letter_code
_entity_poly.pdbx_strand_id
1 'polypeptide(L)'
;MKRRIGPLRVAHILPWPTVGGVEHATLRMARYLKSVDSVAFCLDGGGQVTRLFAENGYETAEYSGVEPSFRHPGEYIRASRSLARELRSRRIDVIHCSDLLAAYFAGLAGRLAGIPVTSHVRCQFDEISRRDRVFLRFIQRWIFVSRSTWETFGVKVPDHRGAVVHEAIDREPYVDGTATRKDVLEEFGLRPDARLIGMVARVAPIKDYDTLLRAAARVVAEDPRAHFLIVGDNSGASTYRQHQAE
;
A
#
# COMPACT_ATOMS: atom_id res chain seq x y z
N MET A 1 -28.42 -14.69 4.55
CA MET A 1 -27.09 -14.88 3.92
C MET A 1 -26.98 -16.36 3.54
N LYS A 2 -27.02 -16.71 2.24
CA LYS A 2 -26.85 -18.11 1.83
C LYS A 2 -25.39 -18.51 2.07
N ARG A 3 -25.13 -19.53 2.90
CA ARG A 3 -23.78 -20.07 3.16
C ARG A 3 -23.19 -20.57 1.83
N ARG A 4 -22.11 -19.95 1.38
CA ARG A 4 -21.37 -20.36 0.17
C ARG A 4 -20.45 -21.52 0.53
N ILE A 5 -20.43 -22.55 -0.31
CA ILE A 5 -19.54 -23.71 -0.21
C ILE A 5 -18.37 -23.40 -1.16
N GLY A 6 -17.30 -22.78 -0.65
CA GLY A 6 -16.12 -22.39 -1.42
C GLY A 6 -15.29 -21.31 -0.70
N PRO A 7 -14.01 -21.11 -1.07
CA PRO A 7 -13.19 -20.05 -0.51
C PRO A 7 -13.80 -18.68 -0.81
N LEU A 8 -13.67 -17.74 0.13
CA LEU A 8 -14.10 -16.36 -0.06
C LEU A 8 -13.26 -15.74 -1.18
N ARG A 9 -13.89 -15.08 -2.15
CA ARG A 9 -13.19 -14.41 -3.24
C ARG A 9 -13.04 -12.93 -2.94
N VAL A 10 -11.80 -12.45 -2.85
CA VAL A 10 -11.47 -11.09 -2.40
C VAL A 10 -10.87 -10.29 -3.55
N ALA A 11 -11.47 -9.13 -3.84
CA ALA A 11 -10.89 -8.16 -4.75
C ALA A 11 -9.99 -7.20 -3.97
N HIS A 12 -8.68 -7.27 -4.19
CA HIS A 12 -7.73 -6.28 -3.70
C HIS A 12 -7.68 -5.11 -4.68
N ILE A 13 -8.14 -3.93 -4.26
CA ILE A 13 -8.09 -2.72 -5.08
C ILE A 13 -6.76 -2.02 -4.80
N LEU A 14 -5.89 -1.95 -5.81
CA LEU A 14 -4.58 -1.33 -5.76
C LEU A 14 -4.70 0.08 -6.39
N PRO A 15 -4.47 1.16 -5.62
CA PRO A 15 -4.75 2.51 -6.11
C PRO A 15 -3.62 3.12 -6.92
N TRP A 16 -2.44 2.49 -6.94
CA TRP A 16 -1.25 3.07 -7.54
C TRP A 16 -0.75 2.26 -8.75
N PRO A 17 -0.15 2.92 -9.76
CA PRO A 17 0.35 2.27 -10.97
C PRO A 17 1.76 1.67 -10.81
N THR A 18 2.48 2.02 -9.75
CA THR A 18 3.85 1.57 -9.48
C THR A 18 3.91 0.65 -8.26
N VAL A 19 4.92 -0.21 -8.21
CA VAL A 19 5.10 -1.15 -7.10
C VAL A 19 5.80 -0.43 -5.94
N GLY A 20 5.11 -0.36 -4.80
CA GLY A 20 5.65 0.15 -3.55
C GLY A 20 5.33 -0.75 -2.36
N GLY A 21 5.37 -0.15 -1.17
CA GLY A 21 5.12 -0.87 0.09
C GLY A 21 3.69 -1.43 0.18
N VAL A 22 2.70 -0.73 -0.38
CA VAL A 22 1.29 -1.14 -0.37
C VAL A 22 1.09 -2.39 -1.21
N GLU A 23 1.67 -2.41 -2.41
CA GLU A 23 1.55 -3.51 -3.38
C GLU A 23 2.25 -4.77 -2.83
N HIS A 24 3.48 -4.63 -2.32
CA HIS A 24 4.20 -5.75 -1.70
C HIS A 24 3.50 -6.30 -0.46
N ALA A 25 2.97 -5.42 0.40
CA ALA A 25 2.22 -5.84 1.56
C ALA A 25 0.93 -6.58 1.19
N THR A 26 0.20 -6.08 0.19
CA THR A 26 -1.03 -6.71 -0.30
C THR A 26 -0.73 -8.07 -0.93
N LEU A 27 0.36 -8.18 -1.69
CA LEU A 27 0.85 -9.45 -2.23
C LEU A 27 1.19 -10.46 -1.12
N ARG A 28 1.89 -10.01 -0.06
CA ARG A 28 2.20 -10.84 1.12
C ARG A 28 0.92 -11.31 1.79
N MET A 29 -0.06 -10.43 2.00
CA MET A 29 -1.36 -10.80 2.56
C MET A 29 -2.05 -11.87 1.70
N ALA A 30 -2.12 -11.69 0.39
CA ALA A 30 -2.72 -12.67 -0.52
C ALA A 30 -2.00 -14.04 -0.44
N ARG A 31 -0.67 -14.03 -0.33
CA ARG A 31 0.17 -15.24 -0.21
C ARG A 31 -0.11 -16.05 1.05
N TYR A 32 -0.34 -15.38 2.17
CA TYR A 32 -0.58 -16.06 3.46
C TYR A 32 -2.05 -16.39 3.71
N LEU A 33 -2.99 -15.73 3.03
CA LEU A 33 -4.43 -16.02 3.13
C LEU A 33 -4.87 -17.15 2.19
N LYS A 34 -4.29 -18.35 2.32
CA LYS A 34 -4.54 -19.50 1.42
C LYS A 34 -6.00 -19.99 1.35
N SER A 35 -6.83 -19.65 2.35
CA SER A 35 -8.26 -19.98 2.36
C SER A 35 -9.12 -18.98 1.58
N VAL A 36 -8.49 -17.97 0.98
CA VAL A 36 -9.10 -16.89 0.22
C VAL A 36 -8.61 -16.98 -1.23
N ASP A 37 -9.54 -16.72 -2.14
CA ASP A 37 -9.26 -16.61 -3.57
C ASP A 37 -9.06 -15.13 -3.92
N SER A 38 -7.80 -14.72 -4.05
CA SER A 38 -7.42 -13.31 -4.20
C SER A 38 -7.33 -12.89 -5.67
N VAL A 39 -7.99 -11.78 -6.00
CA VAL A 39 -7.93 -11.12 -7.31
C VAL A 39 -7.39 -9.70 -7.15
N ALA A 40 -6.36 -9.34 -7.89
CA ALA A 40 -5.79 -7.99 -7.88
C ALA A 40 -6.47 -7.11 -8.93
N PHE A 41 -7.07 -6.00 -8.49
CA PHE A 41 -7.59 -4.95 -9.34
C PHE A 41 -6.57 -3.83 -9.39
N CYS A 42 -5.90 -3.70 -10.53
CA CYS A 42 -4.84 -2.74 -10.78
C CYS A 42 -5.40 -1.51 -11.51
N LEU A 43 -4.86 -0.33 -11.21
CA LEU A 43 -5.22 0.89 -11.91
C LEU A 43 -4.90 0.77 -13.41
N ASP A 44 -5.77 1.28 -14.29
CA ASP A 44 -5.50 1.34 -15.73
C ASP A 44 -4.11 1.96 -16.02
N GLY A 45 -3.28 1.28 -16.81
CA GLY A 45 -1.89 1.70 -17.07
C GLY A 45 -0.87 1.30 -15.99
N GLY A 46 -1.30 0.63 -14.92
CA GLY A 46 -0.46 0.11 -13.82
C GLY A 46 0.29 -1.18 -14.15
N GLY A 47 0.97 -1.22 -15.30
CA GLY A 47 1.58 -2.44 -15.84
C GLY A 47 2.59 -3.13 -14.91
N GLN A 48 3.26 -2.40 -14.01
CA GLN A 48 4.18 -3.00 -13.03
C GLN A 48 3.42 -3.80 -11.97
N VAL A 49 2.34 -3.24 -11.43
CA VAL A 49 1.53 -3.90 -10.39
C VAL A 49 0.81 -5.12 -10.98
N THR A 50 0.26 -5.00 -12.18
CA THR A 50 -0.33 -6.14 -12.89
C THR A 50 0.68 -7.28 -13.07
N ARG A 51 1.91 -6.98 -13.52
CA ARG A 51 2.97 -8.00 -13.64
C ARG A 51 3.32 -8.63 -12.30
N LEU A 52 3.51 -7.83 -11.24
CA LEU A 52 3.85 -8.32 -9.90
C LEU A 52 2.87 -9.40 -9.42
N PHE A 53 1.57 -9.15 -9.53
CA PHE A 53 0.55 -10.11 -9.09
C PHE A 53 0.44 -11.31 -10.04
N ALA A 54 0.48 -11.09 -11.36
CA ALA A 54 0.40 -12.16 -12.35
C ALA A 54 1.58 -13.15 -12.25
N GLU A 55 2.80 -12.66 -12.10
CA GLU A 55 4.02 -13.48 -11.94
C GLU A 55 4.01 -14.29 -10.63
N ASN A 56 3.26 -13.84 -9.63
CA ASN A 56 3.04 -14.57 -8.38
C ASN A 56 1.77 -15.46 -8.41
N GLY A 57 1.16 -15.66 -9.59
CA GLY A 57 0.06 -16.59 -9.80
C GLY A 57 -1.33 -16.07 -9.42
N TYR A 58 -1.51 -14.76 -9.24
CA TYR A 58 -2.82 -14.17 -8.94
C TYR A 58 -3.54 -13.70 -10.19
N GLU A 59 -4.87 -13.86 -10.20
CA GLU A 59 -5.72 -13.26 -11.21
C GLU A 59 -5.67 -11.73 -11.10
N THR A 60 -5.53 -11.05 -12.25
CA THR A 60 -5.50 -9.59 -12.33
C THR A 60 -6.66 -9.06 -13.16
N ALA A 61 -7.17 -7.89 -12.79
CA ALA A 61 -8.15 -7.12 -13.55
C ALA A 61 -7.75 -5.64 -13.53
N GLU A 62 -8.10 -4.90 -14.57
CA GLU A 62 -7.87 -3.45 -14.63
C GLU A 62 -9.13 -2.67 -14.23
N TYR A 63 -8.96 -1.48 -13.68
CA TYR A 63 -10.04 -0.55 -13.42
C TYR A 63 -9.57 0.91 -13.50
N SER A 64 -10.51 1.79 -13.87
CA SER A 64 -10.26 3.23 -13.89
C SER A 64 -10.42 3.83 -12.49
N GLY A 65 -9.32 4.32 -11.91
CA GLY A 65 -9.32 5.08 -10.66
C GLY A 65 -9.69 6.53 -10.91
N VAL A 66 -10.95 6.86 -10.69
CA VAL A 66 -11.48 8.21 -10.83
C VAL A 66 -11.71 8.78 -9.45
N GLU A 67 -11.11 9.93 -9.15
CA GLU A 67 -11.36 10.61 -7.89
C GLU A 67 -12.81 11.13 -7.81
N PRO A 68 -13.45 11.02 -6.63
CA PRO A 68 -14.79 11.55 -6.45
C PRO A 68 -14.84 13.08 -6.61
N SER A 69 -15.75 13.57 -7.45
CA SER A 69 -15.96 15.01 -7.66
C SER A 69 -17.43 15.38 -7.61
N PHE A 70 -17.78 16.39 -6.82
CA PHE A 70 -19.14 16.97 -6.80
C PHE A 70 -19.44 17.83 -8.04
N ARG A 71 -18.41 18.34 -8.71
CA ARG A 71 -18.56 19.15 -9.94
C ARG A 71 -18.77 18.27 -11.17
N HIS A 72 -18.09 17.13 -11.21
CA HIS A 72 -18.15 16.19 -12.33
C HIS A 72 -18.49 14.77 -11.86
N PRO A 73 -19.66 14.55 -11.21
CA PRO A 73 -19.99 13.26 -10.59
C PRO A 73 -20.22 12.15 -11.63
N GLY A 74 -20.50 12.52 -12.89
CA GLY A 74 -20.82 11.56 -13.95
C GLY A 74 -19.69 10.58 -14.25
N GLU A 75 -18.44 11.03 -14.28
CA GLU A 75 -17.27 10.17 -14.52
C GLU A 75 -17.07 9.19 -13.37
N TYR A 76 -17.07 9.69 -12.14
CA TYR A 76 -16.96 8.87 -10.94
C TYR A 76 -18.06 7.81 -10.84
N ILE A 77 -19.32 8.18 -11.14
CA ILE A 77 -20.45 7.23 -11.15
C ILE A 77 -20.29 6.19 -12.27
N ARG A 78 -19.84 6.59 -13.47
CA ARG A 78 -19.61 5.65 -14.57
C ARG A 78 -18.49 4.65 -14.24
N ALA A 79 -17.36 5.14 -13.72
CA ALA A 79 -16.25 4.30 -13.27
C ALA A 79 -16.72 3.33 -12.17
N SER A 80 -17.44 3.84 -11.16
CA SER A 80 -18.01 3.03 -10.08
C SER A 80 -18.98 1.95 -10.58
N ARG A 81 -19.82 2.27 -11.57
CA ARG A 81 -20.74 1.30 -12.20
C ARG A 81 -19.99 0.25 -13.00
N SER A 82 -18.93 0.64 -13.70
CA SER A 82 -18.06 -0.28 -14.45
C SER A 82 -17.40 -1.27 -13.51
N LEU A 83 -16.70 -0.77 -12.49
CA LEU A 83 -16.07 -1.58 -11.45
C LEU A 83 -17.09 -2.49 -10.76
N ALA A 84 -18.28 -1.99 -10.43
CA ALA A 84 -19.34 -2.81 -9.85
C ALA A 84 -19.80 -3.96 -10.76
N ARG A 85 -19.79 -3.79 -12.09
CA ARG A 85 -20.10 -4.89 -13.04
C ARG A 85 -18.99 -5.93 -13.03
N GLU A 86 -17.72 -5.50 -13.08
CA GLU A 86 -16.56 -6.40 -13.03
C GLU A 86 -16.49 -7.21 -11.73
N LEU A 87 -16.75 -6.57 -10.59
CA LEU A 87 -16.79 -7.25 -9.30
C LEU A 87 -17.90 -8.31 -9.25
N ARG A 88 -19.07 -8.04 -9.84
CA ARG A 88 -20.18 -9.01 -9.89
C ARG A 88 -19.92 -10.13 -10.89
N SER A 89 -19.39 -9.83 -12.08
CA SER A 89 -19.10 -10.86 -13.10
C SER A 89 -18.09 -11.89 -12.57
N ARG A 90 -17.13 -11.45 -11.76
CA ARG A 90 -16.12 -12.28 -11.08
C ARG A 90 -16.59 -12.91 -9.77
N ARG A 91 -17.84 -12.69 -9.35
CA ARG A 91 -18.44 -13.24 -8.12
C ARG A 91 -17.61 -12.94 -6.87
N ILE A 92 -17.11 -11.71 -6.76
CA ILE A 92 -16.36 -11.22 -5.61
C ILE A 92 -17.27 -11.17 -4.38
N ASP A 93 -16.77 -11.63 -3.24
CA ASP A 93 -17.49 -11.67 -1.96
C ASP A 93 -17.14 -10.48 -1.05
N VAL A 94 -15.90 -9.98 -1.14
CA VAL A 94 -15.39 -8.87 -0.33
C VAL A 94 -14.45 -8.01 -1.15
N ILE A 95 -14.54 -6.69 -0.99
CA ILE A 95 -13.60 -5.72 -1.57
C ILE A 95 -12.64 -5.29 -0.46
N HIS A 96 -11.35 -5.44 -0.71
CA HIS A 96 -10.26 -4.95 0.12
C HIS A 96 -9.57 -3.79 -0.59
N CYS A 97 -9.83 -2.57 -0.14
CA CYS A 97 -9.10 -1.38 -0.56
C CYS A 97 -7.74 -1.38 0.14
N SER A 98 -6.67 -1.49 -0.64
CA SER A 98 -5.32 -1.69 -0.12
C SER A 98 -4.72 -0.43 0.53
N ASP A 99 -5.32 0.72 0.26
CA ASP A 99 -5.05 2.01 0.90
C ASP A 99 -6.34 2.84 1.02
N LEU A 100 -6.28 4.01 1.65
CA LEU A 100 -7.37 4.97 1.72
C LEU A 100 -7.76 5.48 0.32
N LEU A 101 -6.80 5.71 -0.58
CA LEU A 101 -7.10 6.15 -1.95
C LEU A 101 -7.96 5.13 -2.70
N ALA A 102 -7.69 3.84 -2.53
CA ALA A 102 -8.52 2.77 -3.09
C ALA A 102 -9.95 2.76 -2.52
N ALA A 103 -10.14 3.25 -1.30
CA ALA A 103 -11.46 3.39 -0.69
C ALA A 103 -12.31 4.46 -1.41
N TYR A 104 -11.68 5.55 -1.87
CA TYR A 104 -12.35 6.56 -2.69
C TYR A 104 -12.78 6.00 -4.05
N PHE A 105 -11.93 5.20 -4.69
CA PHE A 105 -12.25 4.60 -5.99
C PHE A 105 -13.33 3.51 -5.92
N ALA A 106 -13.26 2.63 -4.92
CA ALA A 106 -14.10 1.44 -4.87
C ALA A 106 -15.30 1.51 -3.91
N GLY A 107 -15.37 2.51 -3.03
CA GLY A 107 -16.43 2.62 -2.02
C GLY A 107 -17.83 2.62 -2.65
N LEU A 108 -18.08 3.50 -3.63
CA LEU A 108 -19.36 3.53 -4.34
C LEU A 108 -19.57 2.27 -5.18
N ALA A 109 -18.52 1.72 -5.80
CA ALA A 109 -18.61 0.49 -6.59
C ALA A 109 -19.10 -0.70 -5.72
N GLY A 110 -18.58 -0.86 -4.51
CA GLY A 110 -19.03 -1.90 -3.57
C GLY A 110 -20.48 -1.71 -3.15
N ARG A 111 -20.90 -0.47 -2.87
CA ARG A 111 -22.31 -0.13 -2.60
C ARG A 111 -23.23 -0.52 -3.76
N LEU A 112 -22.82 -0.26 -5.01
CA LEU A 112 -23.57 -0.60 -6.23
C LEU A 112 -23.55 -2.10 -6.54
N ALA A 113 -22.48 -2.80 -6.14
CA ALA A 113 -22.36 -4.24 -6.30
C ALA A 113 -23.10 -5.03 -5.21
N GLY A 114 -23.41 -4.40 -4.08
CA GLY A 114 -23.92 -5.09 -2.89
C GLY A 114 -22.85 -5.92 -2.18
N ILE A 115 -21.58 -5.56 -2.36
CA ILE A 115 -20.41 -6.27 -1.82
C ILE A 115 -19.80 -5.43 -0.70
N PRO A 116 -19.50 -6.01 0.48
CA PRO A 116 -18.87 -5.28 1.58
C PRO A 116 -17.46 -4.81 1.21
N VAL A 117 -17.16 -3.57 1.57
CA VAL A 117 -15.89 -2.89 1.35
C VAL A 117 -15.16 -2.72 2.69
N THR A 118 -13.90 -3.14 2.69
CA THR A 118 -12.95 -2.93 3.78
C THR A 118 -11.83 -2.03 3.28
N SER A 119 -11.47 -1.00 4.05
CA SER A 119 -10.32 -0.14 3.74
C SER A 119 -9.19 -0.43 4.71
N HIS A 120 -8.00 -0.68 4.16
CA HIS A 120 -6.77 -0.84 4.90
C HIS A 120 -5.98 0.46 4.87
N VAL A 121 -5.89 1.15 6.01
CA VAL A 121 -5.20 2.43 6.17
C VAL A 121 -3.75 2.17 6.59
N ARG A 122 -2.82 2.49 5.69
CA ARG A 122 -1.39 2.17 5.81
C ARG A 122 -0.51 3.37 6.14
N CYS A 123 -1.02 4.57 5.88
CA CYS A 123 -0.37 5.84 6.16
C CYS A 123 -1.16 6.62 7.22
N GLN A 124 -0.55 7.67 7.76
CA GLN A 124 -1.23 8.63 8.61
C GLN A 124 -2.07 9.57 7.74
N PHE A 125 -3.35 9.71 8.08
CA PHE A 125 -4.28 10.61 7.43
C PHE A 125 -5.00 11.42 8.50
N ASP A 126 -4.27 12.38 9.08
CA ASP A 126 -4.72 13.10 10.28
C ASP A 126 -5.89 14.04 9.98
N GLU A 127 -5.95 14.53 8.75
CA GLU A 127 -7.01 15.41 8.28
C GLU A 127 -7.73 14.83 7.06
N ILE A 128 -9.02 14.57 7.21
CA ILE A 128 -9.91 14.19 6.11
C ILE A 128 -11.01 15.24 6.00
N SER A 129 -11.05 15.93 4.86
CA SER A 129 -11.98 17.02 4.61
C SER A 129 -13.43 16.54 4.72
N ARG A 130 -14.35 17.40 5.19
CA ARG A 130 -15.79 17.05 5.31
C ARG A 130 -16.38 16.53 3.99
N ARG A 131 -15.88 17.06 2.87
CA ARG A 131 -16.23 16.65 1.51
C ARG A 131 -15.86 15.18 1.28
N ASP A 132 -14.63 14.80 1.61
CA ASP A 132 -14.10 13.47 1.30
C ASP A 132 -14.70 12.39 2.22
N ARG A 133 -15.05 12.76 3.45
CA ARG A 133 -15.80 11.88 4.39
C ARG A 133 -17.08 11.32 3.80
N VAL A 134 -17.75 12.05 2.90
CA VAL A 134 -18.99 11.60 2.26
C VAL A 134 -18.75 10.34 1.42
N PHE A 135 -17.59 10.22 0.79
CA PHE A 135 -17.25 9.07 -0.06
C PHE A 135 -16.79 7.87 0.77
N LEU A 136 -16.26 8.11 1.98
CA LEU A 136 -15.86 7.05 2.91
C LEU A 136 -17.04 6.37 3.63
N ARG A 137 -18.26 6.92 3.55
CA ARG A 137 -19.45 6.32 4.18
C ARG A 137 -19.80 4.93 3.64
N PHE A 138 -19.27 4.57 2.47
CA PHE A 138 -19.51 3.29 1.83
C PHE A 138 -18.60 2.17 2.33
N ILE A 139 -17.63 2.47 3.20
CA ILE A 139 -16.72 1.49 3.79
C ILE A 139 -17.38 0.84 4.99
N GLN A 140 -17.42 -0.48 5.09
CA GLN A 140 -18.04 -1.18 6.23
C GLN A 140 -17.03 -1.43 7.35
N ARG A 141 -15.79 -1.80 6.98
CA ARG A 141 -14.71 -2.16 7.91
C ARG A 141 -13.44 -1.37 7.62
N TRP A 142 -12.70 -1.06 8.67
CA TRP A 142 -11.44 -0.34 8.63
C TRP A 142 -10.36 -1.20 9.27
N ILE A 143 -9.25 -1.34 8.59
CA ILE A 143 -8.05 -2.02 9.09
C ILE A 143 -6.96 -0.96 9.17
N PHE A 144 -6.30 -0.85 10.31
CA PHE A 144 -5.20 0.07 10.53
C PHE A 144 -3.91 -0.72 10.77
N VAL A 145 -2.81 -0.29 10.14
CA VAL A 145 -1.51 -0.96 10.32
C VAL A 145 -0.91 -0.81 11.72
N SER A 146 -1.43 0.14 12.51
CA SER A 146 -0.98 0.40 13.87
C SER A 146 -2.09 1.05 14.71
N ARG A 147 -1.90 1.09 16.03
CA ARG A 147 -2.79 1.86 16.90
C ARG A 147 -2.67 3.36 16.64
N SER A 148 -1.46 3.86 16.39
CA SER A 148 -1.22 5.27 16.06
C SER A 148 -1.99 5.71 14.82
N THR A 149 -1.96 4.92 13.74
CA THR A 149 -2.71 5.25 12.52
C THR A 149 -4.23 5.23 12.69
N TRP A 150 -4.76 4.50 13.68
CA TRP A 150 -6.17 4.57 14.04
C TRP A 150 -6.46 5.81 14.90
N GLU A 151 -5.67 6.04 15.95
CA GLU A 151 -5.88 7.13 16.90
C GLU A 151 -5.81 8.51 16.25
N THR A 152 -4.90 8.70 15.28
CA THR A 152 -4.76 9.97 14.56
C THR A 152 -5.67 10.06 13.33
N PHE A 153 -6.40 9.01 12.96
CA PHE A 153 -7.19 9.02 11.73
C PHE A 153 -8.24 10.14 11.73
N GLY A 154 -8.25 10.95 10.67
CA GLY A 154 -9.09 12.14 10.53
C GLY A 154 -10.60 11.88 10.50
N VAL A 155 -11.04 10.62 10.60
CA VAL A 155 -12.43 10.21 10.78
C VAL A 155 -12.55 9.29 11.98
N LYS A 156 -13.47 9.60 12.90
CA LYS A 156 -13.78 8.70 14.03
C LYS A 156 -14.39 7.40 13.51
N VAL A 157 -13.64 6.31 13.62
CA VAL A 157 -14.11 4.95 13.31
C VAL A 157 -14.60 4.27 14.59
N PRO A 158 -15.87 3.82 14.65
CA PRO A 158 -16.37 3.05 15.80
C PRO A 158 -15.61 1.73 15.99
N ASP A 159 -15.40 1.32 17.24
CA ASP A 159 -14.62 0.12 17.61
C ASP A 159 -15.11 -1.15 16.89
N HIS A 160 -16.42 -1.34 16.78
CA HIS A 160 -16.99 -2.50 16.09
C HIS A 160 -16.74 -2.52 14.57
N ARG A 161 -16.20 -1.44 13.98
CA ARG A 161 -15.84 -1.31 12.56
C ARG A 161 -14.34 -1.21 12.33
N GLY A 162 -13.54 -0.92 13.35
CA GLY A 162 -12.09 -0.79 13.26
C GLY A 162 -11.36 -2.03 13.79
N ALA A 163 -10.20 -2.32 13.22
CA ALA A 163 -9.26 -3.31 13.75
C ALA A 163 -7.83 -2.86 13.47
N VAL A 164 -6.90 -3.18 14.38
CA VAL A 164 -5.46 -3.06 14.12
C VAL A 164 -4.95 -4.38 13.60
N VAL A 165 -4.33 -4.38 12.42
CA VAL A 165 -3.61 -5.53 11.86
C VAL A 165 -2.23 -5.04 11.46
N HIS A 166 -1.22 -5.44 12.21
CA HIS A 166 0.16 -5.05 11.91
C HIS A 166 0.64 -5.68 10.61
N GLU A 167 1.49 -4.95 9.91
CA GLU A 167 2.11 -5.42 8.69
C GLU A 167 3.03 -6.60 8.95
N ALA A 168 2.81 -7.67 8.16
CA ALA A 168 3.63 -8.86 8.22
C ALA A 168 4.91 -8.66 7.39
N ILE A 169 6.00 -9.16 7.94
CA ILE A 169 7.27 -9.37 7.25
C ILE A 169 7.49 -10.87 7.11
N ASP A 170 8.07 -11.28 5.98
CA ASP A 170 8.41 -12.69 5.76
C ASP A 170 9.47 -13.09 6.80
N ARG A 171 9.26 -14.23 7.48
CA ARG A 171 10.17 -14.74 8.52
C ARG A 171 11.40 -15.45 7.94
N GLU A 172 11.29 -15.96 6.71
CA GLU A 172 12.41 -16.59 5.99
C GLU A 172 13.36 -15.51 5.48
N PRO A 173 14.69 -15.74 5.54
CA PRO A 173 15.63 -14.65 5.57
C PRO A 173 15.64 -13.89 4.24
N TYR A 174 15.56 -12.57 4.34
CA TYR A 174 15.80 -11.58 3.27
C TYR A 174 17.24 -11.67 2.68
N VAL A 175 18.00 -12.69 3.07
CA VAL A 175 19.40 -12.92 2.77
C VAL A 175 19.45 -14.33 2.20
N ASP A 176 19.53 -14.44 0.88
CA ASP A 176 20.37 -15.52 0.34
C ASP A 176 21.70 -15.30 1.03
N GLY A 177 22.08 -16.16 1.98
CA GLY A 177 23.22 -15.99 2.90
C GLY A 177 24.60 -15.90 2.23
N THR A 178 24.64 -15.55 0.95
CA THR A 178 25.80 -15.38 0.08
C THR A 178 26.45 -14.01 0.26
N ALA A 179 25.67 -12.95 0.45
CA ALA A 179 26.22 -11.61 0.66
C ALA A 179 26.58 -11.40 2.14
N THR A 180 27.86 -11.20 2.40
CA THR A 180 28.43 -10.94 3.72
C THR A 180 28.65 -9.45 3.93
N ARG A 181 28.83 -9.04 5.19
CA ARG A 181 29.31 -7.69 5.52
C ARG A 181 30.60 -7.34 4.76
N LYS A 182 31.49 -8.32 4.55
CA LYS A 182 32.76 -8.12 3.85
C LYS A 182 32.52 -7.70 2.40
N ASP A 183 31.58 -8.36 1.71
CA ASP A 183 31.27 -8.07 0.31
C ASP A 183 30.75 -6.64 0.14
N VAL A 184 29.86 -6.18 1.04
CA VAL A 184 29.38 -4.79 1.05
C VAL A 184 30.52 -3.81 1.28
N LEU A 185 31.43 -4.10 2.22
CA LEU A 185 32.57 -3.22 2.46
C LEU A 185 33.49 -3.15 1.25
N GLU A 186 33.77 -4.27 0.60
CA GLU A 186 34.60 -4.34 -0.61
C GLU A 186 33.95 -3.60 -1.78
N GLU A 187 32.64 -3.78 -1.99
CA GLU A 187 31.86 -3.10 -3.04
C GLU A 187 31.96 -1.57 -2.92
N PHE A 188 31.87 -1.05 -1.69
CA PHE A 188 31.94 0.40 -1.44
C PHE A 188 33.37 0.91 -1.13
N GLY A 189 34.40 0.07 -1.26
CA GLY A 189 35.80 0.46 -1.00
C GLY A 189 36.07 0.86 0.45
N LEU A 190 35.31 0.30 1.39
CA LEU A 190 35.36 0.63 2.81
C LEU A 190 36.29 -0.31 3.57
N ARG A 191 36.89 0.22 4.64
CA ARG A 191 37.80 -0.56 5.48
C ARG A 191 37.06 -1.65 6.26
N PRO A 192 37.72 -2.76 6.63
CA PRO A 192 37.11 -3.82 7.43
C PRO A 192 36.51 -3.35 8.77
N ASP A 193 37.07 -2.28 9.34
CA ASP A 193 36.66 -1.66 10.61
C ASP A 193 35.59 -0.55 10.45
N ALA A 194 35.09 -0.30 9.24
CA ALA A 194 34.04 0.67 8.97
C ALA A 194 32.71 0.30 9.67
N ARG A 195 32.06 1.29 10.29
CA ARG A 195 30.74 1.16 10.90
C ARG A 195 29.68 1.59 9.89
N LEU A 196 28.85 0.66 9.44
CA LEU A 196 27.80 0.94 8.47
C LEU A 196 26.48 1.28 9.19
N ILE A 197 25.85 2.39 8.78
CA ILE A 197 24.54 2.83 9.24
C ILE A 197 23.64 2.94 8.01
N GLY A 198 22.62 2.08 7.92
CA GLY A 198 21.78 1.97 6.74
C GLY A 198 20.42 2.64 6.91
N MET A 199 19.93 3.29 5.85
CA MET A 199 18.54 3.71 5.71
C MET A 199 17.96 3.11 4.43
N VAL A 200 17.08 2.12 4.59
CA VAL A 200 16.39 1.44 3.49
C VAL A 200 14.98 1.98 3.35
N ALA A 201 14.82 3.00 2.51
CA ALA A 201 13.54 3.61 2.21
C ALA A 201 13.63 4.38 0.90
N ARG A 202 12.49 4.60 0.24
CA ARG A 202 12.40 5.58 -0.86
C ARG A 202 12.77 6.98 -0.35
N VAL A 203 13.46 7.75 -1.17
CA VAL A 203 13.79 9.14 -0.86
C VAL A 203 12.53 10.01 -1.00
N ALA A 204 11.93 10.35 0.13
CA ALA A 204 10.70 11.14 0.21
C ALA A 204 10.68 12.02 1.47
N PRO A 205 9.95 13.15 1.48
CA PRO A 205 9.91 14.07 2.62
C PRO A 205 9.56 13.39 3.95
N ILE A 206 8.58 12.49 3.96
CA ILE A 206 8.14 11.74 5.16
C ILE A 206 9.24 10.85 5.78
N LYS A 207 10.32 10.59 5.04
CA LYS A 207 11.45 9.79 5.52
C LYS A 207 12.56 10.64 6.15
N ASP A 208 12.45 11.96 6.08
CA ASP A 208 13.30 12.93 6.78
C ASP A 208 14.81 12.68 6.64
N TYR A 209 15.26 12.60 5.39
CA TYR A 209 16.68 12.48 5.06
C TYR A 209 17.49 13.69 5.54
N ASP A 210 16.88 14.87 5.68
CA ASP A 210 17.55 16.05 6.21
C ASP A 210 18.00 15.83 7.67
N THR A 211 17.15 15.22 8.50
CA THR A 211 17.55 14.82 9.85
C THR A 211 18.64 13.75 9.83
N LEU A 212 18.56 12.76 8.94
CA LEU A 212 19.64 11.77 8.78
C LEU A 212 20.97 12.43 8.43
N LEU A 213 20.99 13.35 7.47
CA LEU A 213 22.21 14.04 7.04
C LEU A 213 22.82 14.91 8.15
N ARG A 214 21.97 15.63 8.91
CA ARG A 214 22.41 16.39 10.09
C ARG A 214 23.02 15.48 11.16
N ALA A 215 22.43 14.30 11.40
CA ALA A 215 22.96 13.31 12.32
C ALA A 215 24.28 12.73 11.80
N ALA A 216 24.36 12.40 10.52
CA ALA A 216 25.54 11.84 9.88
C ALA A 216 26.76 12.77 10.00
N ALA A 217 26.59 14.06 9.77
CA ALA A 217 27.67 15.04 9.91
C ALA A 217 28.27 15.05 11.33
N ARG A 218 27.45 14.90 12.37
CA ARG A 218 27.91 14.84 13.77
C ARG A 218 28.62 13.53 14.07
N VAL A 219 28.03 12.41 13.67
CA VAL A 219 28.58 11.07 13.91
C VAL A 219 29.93 10.89 13.22
N VAL A 220 30.07 11.34 11.96
CA VAL A 220 31.33 11.23 11.21
C VAL A 220 32.43 12.13 11.78
N ALA A 221 32.08 13.28 12.35
CA ALA A 221 33.04 14.16 13.01
C ALA A 221 33.64 13.53 14.29
N GLU A 222 32.87 12.68 14.98
CA GLU A 222 33.32 11.97 16.19
C GLU A 222 33.98 10.62 15.88
N ASP A 223 33.48 9.88 14.88
CA ASP A 223 34.04 8.62 14.44
C ASP A 223 34.14 8.57 12.90
N PRO A 224 35.33 8.87 12.34
CA PRO A 224 35.56 8.84 10.90
C PRO A 224 35.37 7.46 10.25
N ARG A 225 35.23 6.38 11.04
CA ARG A 225 34.90 5.04 10.52
C ARG A 225 33.40 4.87 10.25
N ALA A 226 32.55 5.81 10.65
CA ALA A 226 31.11 5.73 10.40
C ALA A 226 30.79 6.08 8.94
N HIS A 227 30.03 5.22 8.27
CA HIS A 227 29.55 5.41 6.90
C HIS A 227 28.04 5.20 6.85
N PHE A 228 27.35 6.12 6.19
CA PHE A 228 25.90 6.08 6.02
C PHE A 228 25.54 5.56 4.62
N LEU A 229 24.75 4.49 4.55
CA LEU A 229 24.28 3.90 3.30
C LEU A 229 22.80 4.20 3.13
N ILE A 230 22.46 4.92 2.05
CA ILE A 230 21.08 5.21 1.68
C ILE A 230 20.69 4.26 0.55
N VAL A 231 19.68 3.42 0.80
CA VAL A 231 19.18 2.43 -0.16
C VAL A 231 17.72 2.74 -0.47
N GLY A 232 17.49 3.21 -1.68
CA GLY A 232 16.15 3.44 -2.22
C GLY A 232 16.17 4.45 -3.36
N ASP A 233 15.13 4.40 -4.19
CA ASP A 233 15.07 5.22 -5.38
C ASP A 233 14.90 6.72 -5.04
N ASN A 234 15.64 7.55 -5.76
CA ASN A 234 15.58 9.02 -5.73
C ASN A 234 14.79 9.60 -6.91
N SER A 235 14.28 8.74 -7.80
CA SER A 235 13.75 9.18 -9.07
C SER A 235 12.53 10.09 -8.84
N GLY A 236 12.70 11.38 -9.10
CA GLY A 236 11.61 12.34 -9.30
C GLY A 236 10.80 12.05 -10.57
N ALA A 237 10.88 10.83 -11.11
CA ALA A 237 10.13 10.37 -12.25
C ALA A 237 8.63 10.54 -11.96
N SER A 238 7.90 11.03 -12.96
CA SER A 238 6.48 11.38 -12.85
C SER A 238 5.63 10.23 -12.29
N THR A 239 6.03 8.99 -12.52
CA THR A 239 5.38 7.76 -12.06
C THR A 239 5.45 7.53 -10.55
N TYR A 240 6.46 8.07 -9.86
CA TYR A 240 6.62 7.91 -8.41
C TYR A 240 6.18 9.15 -7.62
N ARG A 241 6.04 10.32 -8.27
CA ARG A 241 5.53 11.55 -7.63
C ARG A 241 4.14 11.39 -7.03
N GLN A 242 3.30 10.55 -7.63
CA GLN A 242 1.95 10.29 -7.13
C GLN A 242 1.97 9.64 -5.73
N HIS A 243 2.96 8.79 -5.44
CA HIS A 243 3.21 8.24 -4.09
C HIS A 243 3.98 9.20 -3.15
N GLN A 244 4.43 10.36 -3.64
CA GLN A 244 5.19 11.35 -2.86
C GLN A 244 4.33 12.56 -2.42
N ALA A 245 3.13 12.72 -2.98
CA ALA A 245 2.25 13.86 -2.73
C ALA A 245 1.34 13.70 -1.49
N GLU A 246 1.42 12.56 -0.81
CA GLU A 246 0.78 12.25 0.47
C GLU A 246 1.85 12.20 1.59
#